data_AF-A0A139R740-F1
#
_entry.id   AF-A0A139R740-F1
#
_cell.length_a   1.000
_cell.length_b   1.000
_cell.length_c   1.000
_cell.angle_alpha   90.00
_cell.angle_beta   90.00
_cell.angle_gamma   90.00
#
_symmetry.space_group_name_H-M   'P 1'
#
loop_
_entity.id
_entity.type
_entity.pdbx_description
1 polymer ?
#
loop_
_entity_poly.entity_id
_entity_poly.type
_entity_poly.pdbx_seq_one_letter_code
_entity_poly.pdbx_strand_id
1 'polypeptide(L)'
;MRNFFNKYNVINFTIFISLIFFIFERLATFLIFQTHLETFFNFIVFISVLRLISILSFSLFLYIVIIDFGFRNAEFDYFRNSIKSYVATYKIRRFCRQINVEPTLQESSRYSNSKQEIIRKANRSLLTLTVIYYKDRAVVKWTFPTNCESYNIMEELLAQAKRELNQLDSSYLFNDFIRLENSRTFSSTAFRKNNSAVYCC
;
A
#
# COMPACT_ATOMS: atom_id res chain seq x y z
N MET A 1 17.16 -1.99 -12.04
CA MET A 1 17.11 -1.16 -10.81
C MET A 1 16.42 -1.95 -9.71
N ARG A 2 17.15 -2.18 -8.62
CA ARG A 2 16.79 -3.00 -7.45
C ARG A 2 15.49 -2.52 -6.79
N ASN A 3 14.75 -3.46 -6.22
CA ASN A 3 13.53 -3.31 -5.41
C ASN A 3 13.48 -1.99 -4.61
N PHE A 4 12.92 -0.93 -5.19
CA PHE A 4 12.48 0.22 -4.40
C PHE A 4 11.33 -0.27 -3.52
N PHE A 5 11.45 -0.04 -2.20
CA PHE A 5 10.31 -0.23 -1.31
C PHE A 5 9.11 0.53 -1.87
N ASN A 6 7.97 -0.15 -1.95
CA ASN A 6 6.75 0.45 -2.46
C ASN A 6 6.43 1.70 -1.62
N LYS A 7 6.46 2.89 -2.25
CA LYS A 7 6.31 4.17 -1.55
C LYS A 7 5.09 4.23 -0.66
N TYR A 8 3.98 3.62 -1.08
CA TYR A 8 2.74 3.60 -0.30
C TYR A 8 2.88 2.77 0.99
N ASN A 9 3.67 1.69 0.96
CA ASN A 9 3.94 0.91 2.16
C ASN A 9 4.87 1.67 3.11
N VAL A 10 5.87 2.38 2.57
CA VAL A 10 6.76 3.23 3.37
C VAL A 10 5.97 4.35 4.04
N ILE A 11 5.11 5.05 3.30
CA ILE A 11 4.20 6.07 3.84
C ILE A 11 3.37 5.49 4.98
N ASN A 12 2.70 4.35 4.77
CA ASN A 12 1.88 3.73 5.80
C ASN A 12 2.68 3.37 7.06
N PHE A 13 3.87 2.82 6.86
CA PHE A 13 4.76 2.44 7.95
C PHE A 13 5.25 3.66 8.75
N THR A 14 5.64 4.74 8.05
CA THR A 14 6.07 5.99 8.72
C THR A 14 4.95 6.65 9.50
N ILE A 15 3.73 6.73 8.95
CA ILE A 15 2.55 7.26 9.66
C ILE A 15 2.25 6.41 10.90
N PHE A 16 2.26 5.08 10.76
CA PHE A 16 1.98 4.16 11.85
C PHE A 16 2.99 4.28 13.00
N ILE A 17 4.29 4.30 12.68
CA ILE A 17 5.36 4.53 13.68
C ILE A 17 5.17 5.88 14.36
N SER A 18 4.98 6.95 13.59
CA SER A 18 4.82 8.30 14.14
C SER A 18 3.66 8.36 15.14
N LEU A 19 2.54 7.72 14.81
CA LEU A 19 1.35 7.69 15.65
C LEU A 19 1.54 6.86 16.92
N ILE A 20 2.15 5.68 16.82
CA ILE A 20 2.41 4.81 17.97
C ILE A 20 3.35 5.50 18.97
N PHE A 21 4.47 6.05 18.49
CA PHE A 21 5.43 6.72 19.37
C PHE A 21 4.85 8.01 19.97
N PHE A 22 3.99 8.72 19.24
CA PHE A 22 3.25 9.85 19.78
C PHE A 22 2.31 9.42 20.92
N ILE A 23 1.55 8.34 20.76
CA ILE A 23 0.67 7.81 21.81
C ILE A 23 1.49 7.38 23.04
N PHE A 24 2.58 6.65 22.84
CA PHE A 24 3.46 6.24 23.94
C PHE A 24 4.08 7.43 24.66
N GLU A 25 4.49 8.47 23.94
CA GLU A 25 5.01 9.71 24.53
C GLU A 25 3.95 10.38 25.42
N ARG A 26 2.70 10.45 24.96
CA ARG A 26 1.59 11.03 25.74
C ARG A 26 1.25 10.22 26.98
N LEU A 27 1.21 8.89 26.86
CA LEU A 27 0.99 7.99 27.99
C LEU A 27 2.12 8.09 29.02
N ALA A 28 3.38 8.09 28.57
CA ALA A 28 4.54 8.25 29.46
C ALA A 28 4.51 9.59 30.19
N THR A 29 4.18 10.68 29.48
CA THR A 29 4.04 12.02 30.07
C THR A 29 2.94 12.04 31.14
N PHE A 30 1.77 11.46 30.84
CA PHE A 30 0.66 11.37 31.78
C PHE A 30 1.03 10.61 33.06
N LEU A 31 1.72 9.47 32.93
CA LEU A 31 2.14 8.67 34.07
C LEU A 31 3.10 9.44 34.98
N ILE A 32 4.05 10.21 34.42
CA ILE A 32 4.98 11.03 35.22
C ILE A 32 4.25 12.08 36.04
N PHE A 33 3.26 12.77 35.45
CA PHE A 33 2.50 13.78 36.18
C PHE A 33 1.73 13.18 37.37
N GLN A 34 1.37 11.91 37.30
CA GLN A 34 0.72 11.22 38.42
C GLN A 34 1.70 10.67 39.46
N THR A 35 2.88 10.21 39.03
CA THR A 35 3.89 9.68 39.94
C THR A 35 4.71 10.82 40.53
N HIS A 36 4.29 11.32 41.70
CA HIS A 36 5.10 12.19 42.52
C HIS A 36 6.21 11.39 43.23
N LEU A 37 7.37 11.08 42.58
CA LEU A 37 8.72 10.97 43.23
C LEU A 37 9.83 10.18 42.48
N GLU A 38 11.07 10.47 42.91
CA GLU A 38 12.39 9.81 42.83
C GLU A 38 13.03 9.45 41.48
N THR A 39 12.26 9.07 40.46
CA THR A 39 12.84 8.61 39.16
C THR A 39 12.73 9.66 38.04
N PHE A 40 12.46 10.90 38.42
CA PHE A 40 12.17 12.03 37.52
C PHE A 40 13.17 12.18 36.36
N PHE A 41 14.47 12.04 36.62
CA PHE A 41 15.51 12.18 35.59
C PHE A 41 15.43 11.08 34.52
N ASN A 42 15.34 9.81 34.92
CA ASN A 42 15.28 8.68 33.98
C ASN A 42 14.02 8.75 33.10
N PHE A 43 12.91 9.20 33.68
CA PHE A 43 11.66 9.40 32.96
C PHE A 43 11.71 10.57 31.96
N ILE A 44 12.36 11.68 32.31
CA ILE A 44 12.62 12.79 31.36
C ILE A 44 13.45 12.31 30.17
N VAL A 45 14.52 11.55 30.44
CA VAL A 45 15.36 10.98 29.38
C VAL A 45 14.55 10.08 28.47
N PHE A 46 13.71 9.20 29.03
CA PHE A 46 12.84 8.30 28.27
C PHE A 46 11.86 9.06 27.35
N ILE A 47 11.16 10.09 27.87
CA ILE A 47 10.27 10.93 27.04
C ILE A 47 11.03 11.65 25.95
N SER A 48 12.22 12.18 26.27
CA SER A 48 13.04 12.90 25.30
C SER A 48 13.44 12.01 24.13
N VAL A 49 13.76 10.73 24.41
CA VAL A 49 14.02 9.72 23.37
C VAL A 49 12.77 9.44 22.54
N LEU A 50 11.60 9.21 23.16
CA LEU A 50 10.35 8.99 22.42
C LEU A 50 9.99 10.18 21.52
N ARG A 51 10.20 11.41 22.02
CA ARG A 51 9.98 12.65 21.28
C ARG A 51 10.94 12.77 20.10
N LEU A 52 12.22 12.46 20.29
CA LEU A 52 13.21 12.43 19.21
C LEU A 52 12.79 11.46 18.11
N ILE A 53 12.38 10.24 18.46
CA ILE A 53 11.90 9.23 17.51
C ILE A 53 10.69 9.74 16.73
N SER A 54 9.72 10.36 17.41
CA SER A 54 8.54 10.94 16.78
C SER A 54 8.91 12.03 15.77
N ILE A 55 9.75 13.00 16.17
CA ILE A 55 10.22 14.10 15.31
C ILE A 55 10.98 13.57 14.10
N LEU A 56 11.89 12.60 14.29
CA LEU A 56 12.64 11.98 13.20
C LEU A 56 11.71 11.27 12.22
N SER A 57 10.73 10.50 12.71
CA SER A 57 9.78 9.79 11.84
C SER A 57 8.90 10.77 11.04
N PHE A 58 8.48 11.87 11.66
CA PHE A 58 7.70 12.91 11.01
C PHE A 58 8.53 13.67 9.97
N SER A 59 9.80 13.96 10.28
CA SER A 59 10.72 14.59 9.33
C SER A 59 10.98 13.71 8.11
N LEU A 60 11.15 12.40 8.30
CA LEU A 60 11.26 11.43 7.21
C LEU A 60 9.98 11.40 6.35
N PHE A 61 8.81 11.44 6.99
CA PHE A 61 7.54 11.52 6.28
C PHE A 61 7.44 12.77 5.40
N LEU A 62 7.79 13.95 5.94
CA LEU A 62 7.83 15.20 5.17
C LEU A 62 8.81 15.12 3.99
N TYR A 63 9.98 14.53 4.20
CA TYR A 63 10.97 14.35 3.13
C TYR A 63 10.43 13.49 1.98
N ILE A 64 9.72 12.40 2.29
CA ILE A 64 9.05 11.56 1.29
C ILE A 64 8.02 12.36 0.49
N VAL A 65 7.21 13.20 1.17
CA VAL A 65 6.20 14.05 0.52
C VAL A 65 6.85 15.08 -0.40
N ILE A 66 7.94 15.72 0.03
CA ILE A 66 8.68 16.70 -0.77
C ILE A 66 9.29 16.04 -2.02
N ILE A 67 9.90 14.86 -1.87
CA ILE A 67 10.43 14.09 -3.01
C ILE A 67 9.31 13.74 -3.99
N ASP A 68 8.18 13.23 -3.52
CA ASP A 68 7.05 12.88 -4.38
C ASP A 68 6.49 14.10 -5.12
N PHE A 69 6.42 15.25 -4.44
CA PHE A 69 6.05 16.52 -5.06
C PHE A 69 7.05 16.94 -6.16
N GLY A 70 8.36 16.83 -5.89
CA GLY A 70 9.41 17.11 -6.87
C GLY A 70 9.33 16.21 -8.11
N PHE A 71 9.15 14.91 -7.93
CA PHE A 71 8.98 13.96 -9.04
C PHE A 71 7.73 14.26 -9.87
N ARG A 72 6.60 14.55 -9.23
CA ARG A 72 5.36 14.89 -9.94
C ARG A 72 5.50 16.17 -10.77
N ASN A 73 6.13 17.19 -10.22
CA ASN A 73 6.41 18.41 -10.98
C ASN A 73 7.32 18.17 -12.18
N ALA A 74 8.36 17.32 -12.03
CA ALA A 74 9.25 16.94 -13.14
C ALA A 74 8.50 16.19 -14.26
N GLU A 75 7.46 15.44 -13.92
CA GLU A 75 6.59 14.75 -14.88
C GLU A 75 5.39 15.61 -15.35
N PHE A 76 5.36 16.90 -15.03
CA PHE A 76 4.25 17.83 -15.32
C PHE A 76 2.89 17.33 -14.81
N ASP A 77 2.91 16.66 -13.67
CA ASP A 77 1.75 16.01 -13.06
C ASP A 77 1.37 16.66 -11.72
N TYR A 78 0.10 16.50 -11.31
CA TYR A 78 -0.44 17.14 -10.11
C TYR A 78 -0.28 16.25 -8.87
N PHE A 79 0.07 16.86 -7.73
CA PHE A 79 0.13 16.15 -6.45
C PHE A 79 -1.20 15.48 -6.06
N ARG A 80 -2.34 16.04 -6.48
CA ARG A 80 -3.67 15.42 -6.33
C ARG A 80 -3.73 14.01 -6.93
N ASN A 81 -3.02 13.76 -8.04
CA ASN A 81 -2.92 12.43 -8.63
C ASN A 81 -2.14 11.46 -7.75
N SER A 82 -1.23 11.93 -6.91
CA SER A 82 -0.56 11.08 -5.93
C SER A 82 -1.52 10.60 -4.83
N ILE A 83 -2.35 11.50 -4.29
CA ILE A 83 -3.40 11.14 -3.33
C ILE A 83 -4.40 10.17 -3.97
N LYS A 84 -4.84 10.46 -5.19
CA LYS A 84 -5.74 9.59 -5.96
C LYS A 84 -5.14 8.19 -6.18
N SER A 85 -3.85 8.13 -6.52
CA SER A 85 -3.09 6.89 -6.69
C SER A 85 -3.02 6.08 -5.39
N TYR A 86 -2.77 6.75 -4.27
CA TYR A 86 -2.75 6.13 -2.94
C TYR A 86 -4.13 5.52 -2.59
N VAL A 87 -5.21 6.29 -2.75
CA VAL A 87 -6.58 5.83 -2.46
C VAL A 87 -6.97 4.65 -3.36
N ALA A 88 -6.70 4.73 -4.66
CA ALA A 88 -7.01 3.64 -5.58
C ALA A 88 -6.21 2.38 -5.27
N THR A 89 -4.92 2.54 -4.95
CA THR A 89 -4.06 1.43 -4.50
C THR A 89 -4.63 0.76 -3.25
N TYR A 90 -5.10 1.54 -2.27
CA TYR A 90 -5.73 0.99 -1.07
C TYR A 90 -7.02 0.23 -1.39
N LYS A 91 -7.92 0.81 -2.20
CA LYS A 91 -9.20 0.20 -2.57
C LYS A 91 -9.01 -1.11 -3.32
N ILE A 92 -8.16 -1.15 -4.34
CA ILE A 92 -7.94 -2.38 -5.12
C ILE A 92 -7.26 -3.47 -4.29
N ARG A 93 -6.32 -3.12 -3.39
CA ARG A 93 -5.73 -4.11 -2.46
C ARG A 93 -6.75 -4.70 -1.52
N ARG A 94 -7.68 -3.88 -1.03
CA ARG A 94 -8.78 -4.35 -0.17
C ARG A 94 -9.69 -5.30 -0.93
N PHE A 95 -10.03 -4.97 -2.18
CA PHE A 95 -10.84 -5.81 -3.05
C PHE A 95 -10.17 -7.16 -3.35
N CYS A 96 -8.89 -7.15 -3.75
CA CYS A 96 -8.14 -8.36 -4.07
C CYS A 96 -7.72 -9.20 -2.85
N ARG A 97 -8.00 -8.74 -1.62
CA ARG A 97 -7.63 -9.46 -0.41
C ARG A 97 -8.50 -10.70 -0.26
N GLN A 98 -7.86 -11.86 -0.38
CA GLN A 98 -8.53 -13.15 -0.14
C GLN A 98 -8.75 -13.31 1.36
N ILE A 99 -10.01 -13.50 1.75
CA ILE A 99 -10.39 -13.84 3.13
C ILE A 99 -10.45 -15.36 3.22
N ASN A 100 -9.72 -15.94 4.16
CA ASN A 100 -9.85 -17.36 4.46
C ASN A 100 -11.27 -17.61 4.99
N VAL A 101 -12.04 -18.47 4.34
CA VAL A 101 -13.16 -19.13 5.01
C VAL A 101 -12.53 -20.09 6.03
N GLU A 102 -12.86 -19.90 7.30
CA GLU A 102 -12.29 -20.68 8.39
C GLU A 102 -12.71 -22.16 8.22
N PRO A 103 -11.77 -23.11 8.09
CA PRO A 103 -12.13 -24.52 7.99
C PRO A 103 -12.76 -24.96 9.31
N THR A 104 -13.76 -25.84 9.25
CA THR A 104 -14.38 -26.41 10.45
C THR A 104 -13.33 -27.12 11.31
N LEU A 105 -13.56 -27.23 12.63
CA LEU A 105 -12.62 -27.82 13.60
C LEU A 105 -12.03 -29.17 13.15
N GLN A 106 -12.78 -29.96 12.39
CA GLN A 106 -12.37 -31.27 11.85
C GLN A 106 -11.35 -31.19 10.69
N GLU A 107 -11.38 -30.14 9.88
CA GLU A 107 -10.44 -29.94 8.74
C GLU A 107 -9.12 -29.25 9.16
N SER A 108 -9.07 -28.72 10.39
CA SER A 108 -7.99 -27.86 10.88
C SER A 108 -6.63 -28.56 11.08
N SER A 109 -6.61 -29.87 11.37
CA SER A 109 -5.44 -30.54 11.94
C SER A 109 -4.41 -31.08 10.94
N ARG A 110 -4.76 -31.26 9.66
CA ARG A 110 -3.81 -31.78 8.64
C ARG A 110 -3.68 -30.95 7.36
N TYR A 111 -4.67 -30.11 7.02
CA TYR A 111 -4.72 -29.39 5.74
C TYR A 111 -4.81 -27.86 5.86
N SER A 112 -5.01 -27.31 7.08
CA SER A 112 -5.21 -25.87 7.25
C SER A 112 -3.92 -25.05 7.11
N ASN A 113 -2.81 -25.54 7.64
CA ASN A 113 -1.56 -24.77 7.70
C ASN A 113 -0.99 -24.44 6.31
N SER A 114 -0.97 -25.41 5.39
CA SER A 114 -0.44 -25.19 4.03
C SER A 114 -1.33 -24.25 3.22
N LYS A 115 -2.65 -24.50 3.19
CA LYS A 115 -3.63 -23.62 2.52
C LYS A 115 -3.60 -22.20 3.06
N GLN A 116 -3.51 -22.04 4.38
CA GLN A 116 -3.36 -20.73 5.01
C GLN A 116 -2.04 -20.05 4.62
N GLU A 117 -0.94 -20.80 4.53
CA GLU A 117 0.35 -20.25 4.11
C GLU A 117 0.33 -19.79 2.65
N ILE A 118 -0.33 -20.56 1.76
CA ILE A 118 -0.55 -20.21 0.35
C ILE A 118 -1.34 -18.90 0.26
N ILE A 119 -2.45 -18.79 0.97
CA ILE A 119 -3.27 -17.57 0.95
C ILE A 119 -2.53 -16.40 1.60
N ARG A 120 -1.74 -16.64 2.64
CA ARG A 120 -0.88 -15.60 3.24
C ARG A 120 0.18 -15.10 2.26
N LYS A 121 0.82 -15.99 1.50
CA LYS A 121 1.79 -15.64 0.44
C LYS A 121 1.12 -14.87 -0.69
N ALA A 122 -0.08 -15.28 -1.09
CA ALA A 122 -0.89 -14.60 -2.08
C ALA A 122 -1.28 -13.17 -1.62
N ASN A 123 -1.83 -13.03 -0.42
CA ASN A 123 -2.16 -11.72 0.18
C ASN A 123 -0.92 -10.83 0.40
N ARG A 124 0.25 -11.42 0.71
CA ARG A 124 1.51 -10.65 0.81
C ARG A 124 1.89 -10.01 -0.52
N SER A 125 1.54 -10.62 -1.65
CA SER A 125 1.79 -10.06 -2.98
C SER A 125 1.05 -8.73 -3.22
N LEU A 126 -0.08 -8.50 -2.54
CA LEU A 126 -0.86 -7.26 -2.63
C LEU A 126 -0.07 -6.04 -2.16
N LEU A 127 0.95 -6.23 -1.33
CA LEU A 127 1.87 -5.15 -0.94
C LEU A 127 2.67 -4.60 -2.13
N THR A 128 2.73 -5.34 -3.26
CA THR A 128 3.37 -4.91 -4.50
C THR A 128 2.37 -4.31 -5.50
N LEU A 129 1.07 -4.57 -5.35
CA LEU A 129 0.02 -4.01 -6.19
C LEU A 129 -0.01 -2.49 -6.01
N THR A 130 0.15 -1.76 -7.10
CA THR A 130 0.15 -0.29 -7.14
C THR A 130 -0.67 0.21 -8.31
N VAL A 131 -1.42 1.27 -8.08
CA VAL A 131 -2.14 2.03 -9.10
C VAL A 131 -1.56 3.43 -9.09
N ILE A 132 -1.05 3.90 -10.22
CA ILE A 132 -0.44 5.22 -10.37
C ILE A 132 -1.20 5.96 -11.46
N TYR A 133 -1.96 6.98 -11.05
CA TYR A 133 -2.55 7.96 -11.95
C TYR A 133 -1.53 9.04 -12.27
N TYR A 134 -1.51 9.42 -13.54
CA TYR A 134 -0.90 10.62 -14.08
C TYR A 134 -2.01 11.48 -14.69
N LYS A 135 -1.65 12.64 -15.25
CA LYS A 135 -2.60 13.54 -15.92
C LYS A 135 -3.43 12.88 -17.04
N ASP A 136 -2.78 12.10 -17.89
CA ASP A 136 -3.38 11.57 -19.14
C ASP A 136 -3.40 10.02 -19.20
N ARG A 137 -2.74 9.35 -18.25
CA ARG A 137 -2.65 7.89 -18.20
C ARG A 137 -2.69 7.38 -16.77
N ALA A 138 -3.06 6.12 -16.61
CA ALA A 138 -2.90 5.39 -15.35
C ALA A 138 -2.15 4.08 -15.61
N VAL A 139 -1.34 3.67 -14.64
CA VAL A 139 -0.54 2.45 -14.72
C VAL A 139 -0.76 1.64 -13.45
N VAL A 140 -1.18 0.39 -13.62
CA VAL A 140 -1.28 -0.58 -12.54
C VAL A 140 -0.12 -1.56 -12.67
N LYS A 141 0.57 -1.85 -11.58
CA LYS A 141 1.61 -2.89 -11.51
C LYS A 141 1.35 -3.82 -10.34
N TRP A 142 1.51 -5.12 -10.54
CA TRP A 142 1.36 -6.14 -9.50
C TRP A 142 2.37 -7.26 -9.69
N THR A 143 3.20 -7.53 -8.67
CA THR A 143 4.16 -8.62 -8.68
C THR A 143 3.62 -9.83 -7.91
N PHE A 144 3.53 -10.96 -8.60
CA PHE A 144 2.97 -12.19 -8.06
C PHE A 144 3.98 -12.98 -7.21
N PRO A 145 3.51 -13.85 -6.29
CA PRO A 145 4.36 -14.71 -5.49
C PRO A 145 5.16 -15.71 -6.36
N THR A 146 6.20 -16.33 -5.80
CA THR A 146 7.02 -17.34 -6.49
C THR A 146 6.37 -18.71 -6.51
N ASN A 147 5.52 -19.00 -5.53
CA ASN A 147 4.86 -20.29 -5.37
C ASN A 147 3.73 -20.44 -6.40
N CYS A 148 3.68 -21.58 -7.09
CA CYS A 148 2.72 -21.85 -8.18
C CYS A 148 1.26 -21.74 -7.72
N GLU A 149 0.91 -22.32 -6.56
CA GLU A 149 -0.48 -22.29 -6.07
C GLU A 149 -0.91 -20.86 -5.73
N SER A 150 -0.05 -20.13 -5.02
CA SER A 150 -0.30 -18.72 -4.69
C SER A 150 -0.36 -17.85 -5.94
N TYR A 151 0.42 -18.20 -6.98
CA TYR A 151 0.46 -17.48 -8.25
C TYR A 151 -0.87 -17.67 -9.00
N ASN A 152 -1.36 -18.90 -9.13
CA ASN A 152 -2.60 -19.22 -9.84
C ASN A 152 -3.81 -18.47 -9.23
N ILE A 153 -3.89 -18.44 -7.89
CA ILE A 153 -4.96 -17.68 -7.18
C ILE A 153 -4.92 -16.19 -7.56
N MET A 154 -3.74 -15.59 -7.69
CA MET A 154 -3.63 -14.17 -8.07
C MET A 154 -3.94 -13.94 -9.55
N GLU A 155 -3.61 -14.91 -10.41
CA GLU A 155 -3.88 -14.85 -11.85
C GLU A 155 -5.38 -14.85 -12.14
N GLU A 156 -6.15 -15.67 -11.44
CA GLU A 156 -7.62 -15.70 -11.52
C GLU A 156 -8.25 -14.34 -11.16
N LEU A 157 -7.62 -13.57 -10.27
CA LEU A 157 -8.12 -12.25 -9.85
C LEU A 157 -7.84 -11.13 -10.84
N LEU A 158 -6.97 -11.30 -11.85
CA LEU A 158 -6.61 -10.23 -12.77
C LEU A 158 -7.82 -9.66 -13.52
N ALA A 159 -8.71 -10.54 -13.99
CA ALA A 159 -9.92 -10.13 -14.71
C ALA A 159 -10.88 -9.35 -13.81
N GLN A 160 -11.04 -9.78 -12.56
CA GLN A 160 -11.88 -9.11 -11.57
C GLN A 160 -11.28 -7.76 -11.16
N ALA A 161 -9.96 -7.72 -10.94
CA ALA A 161 -9.23 -6.50 -10.62
C ALA A 161 -9.34 -5.46 -11.73
N LYS A 162 -9.26 -5.85 -13.01
CA LYS A 162 -9.49 -4.95 -14.15
C LYS A 162 -10.89 -4.34 -14.11
N ARG A 163 -11.92 -5.15 -13.87
CA ARG A 163 -13.31 -4.66 -13.78
C ARG A 163 -13.47 -3.65 -12.65
N GLU A 164 -12.95 -3.98 -11.47
CA GLU A 164 -12.97 -3.08 -10.31
C GLU A 164 -12.21 -1.78 -10.59
N LEU A 165 -11.03 -1.85 -11.21
CA LEU A 165 -10.26 -0.65 -11.59
C LEU A 165 -11.03 0.28 -12.54
N ASN A 166 -11.74 -0.29 -13.52
CA ASN A 166 -12.59 0.47 -14.44
C ASN A 166 -13.84 1.07 -13.76
N GLN A 167 -14.32 0.47 -12.67
CA GLN A 167 -15.42 1.00 -11.86
C GLN A 167 -14.95 2.08 -10.87
N LEU A 168 -13.74 1.94 -10.34
CA LEU A 168 -13.13 2.90 -9.40
C LEU A 168 -12.92 4.28 -10.03
N ASP A 169 -12.64 4.33 -11.32
CA ASP A 169 -12.52 5.58 -12.06
C ASP A 169 -12.93 5.43 -13.52
N SER A 170 -14.17 5.86 -13.82
CA SER A 170 -14.75 5.82 -15.16
C SER A 170 -14.03 6.71 -16.18
N SER A 171 -13.17 7.64 -15.73
CA SER A 171 -12.38 8.53 -16.58
C SER A 171 -11.24 7.80 -17.29
N TYR A 172 -10.87 6.60 -16.83
CA TYR A 172 -9.81 5.79 -17.38
C TYR A 172 -10.37 4.45 -17.85
N LEU A 173 -9.77 3.90 -18.91
CA LEU A 173 -10.10 2.55 -19.37
C LEU A 173 -8.85 1.69 -19.35
N PHE A 174 -8.76 0.79 -18.37
CA PHE A 174 -7.65 -0.14 -18.22
C PHE A 174 -7.73 -1.26 -19.25
N ASN A 175 -6.60 -1.48 -19.92
CA ASN A 175 -6.38 -2.62 -20.80
C ASN A 175 -6.18 -3.91 -19.99
N ASP A 176 -6.08 -5.04 -20.68
CA ASP A 176 -5.73 -6.30 -20.02
C ASP A 176 -4.34 -6.24 -19.38
N PHE A 177 -4.17 -7.04 -18.33
CA PHE A 177 -2.89 -7.16 -17.65
C PHE A 177 -1.91 -7.93 -18.54
N ILE A 178 -0.78 -7.31 -18.83
CA ILE A 178 0.30 -7.89 -19.61
C ILE A 178 1.46 -8.21 -18.66
N ARG A 179 2.00 -9.41 -18.77
CA ARG A 179 3.19 -9.81 -18.02
C ARG A 179 4.43 -9.12 -18.59
N LEU A 180 5.19 -8.44 -17.74
CA LEU A 180 6.48 -7.86 -18.12
C LEU A 180 7.52 -8.97 -18.35
N GLU A 181 8.33 -8.82 -19.40
CA GLU A 181 9.34 -9.80 -19.82
C GLU A 181 10.23 -10.28 -18.67
N ASN A 182 10.46 -11.59 -18.62
CA ASN A 182 11.31 -12.26 -17.63
C ASN A 182 10.99 -11.91 -16.16
N SER A 183 9.76 -11.50 -15.87
CA SER A 183 9.34 -11.10 -14.54
C SER A 183 8.06 -11.80 -14.10
N ARG A 184 7.73 -11.70 -12.81
CA ARG A 184 6.42 -12.08 -12.25
C ARG A 184 5.53 -10.86 -12.07
N THR A 185 5.83 -9.76 -12.76
CA THR A 185 5.13 -8.50 -12.63
C THR A 185 4.20 -8.32 -13.80
N PHE A 186 2.92 -8.13 -13.49
CA PHE A 186 1.89 -7.79 -14.44
C PHE A 186 1.68 -6.28 -14.43
N SER A 187 1.43 -5.72 -15.61
CA SER A 187 1.16 -4.30 -15.80
C SER A 187 -0.09 -4.13 -16.65
N SER A 188 -0.97 -3.22 -16.24
CA SER A 188 -2.05 -2.73 -17.08
C SER A 188 -1.92 -1.22 -17.22
N THR A 189 -2.20 -0.70 -18.40
CA THR A 189 -2.19 0.73 -18.68
C THR A 189 -3.58 1.18 -19.08
N ALA A 190 -3.93 2.39 -18.68
CA ALA A 190 -5.16 3.06 -19.08
C ALA A 190 -4.83 4.43 -19.63
N PHE A 191 -5.55 4.84 -20.66
CA PHE A 191 -5.57 6.22 -21.11
C PHE A 191 -6.81 6.91 -20.57
N ARG A 192 -6.67 8.20 -20.29
CA ARG A 192 -7.81 9.03 -19.92
C ARG A 192 -8.75 9.12 -21.12
N LYS A 193 -10.04 8.92 -20.90
CA LYS A 193 -11.07 9.17 -21.91
C LYS A 193 -11.04 10.66 -22.24
N ASN A 194 -10.60 11.00 -23.45
CA ASN A 194 -10.78 12.35 -23.95
C ASN A 194 -12.26 12.52 -24.30
N ASN A 195 -12.90 13.57 -23.79
CA ASN A 195 -14.27 13.95 -24.17
C ASN A 195 -14.37 14.41 -25.65
N SER A 196 -13.30 14.32 -26.44
CA SER A 196 -13.31 14.61 -27.87
C SER A 196 -13.75 13.37 -28.66
N ALA A 197 -15.06 13.29 -28.86
CA ALA A 197 -15.76 12.69 -29.99
C ALA A 197 -15.33 11.29 -30.45
N VAL A 198 -16.10 10.27 -30.03
CA VAL A 198 -16.45 9.18 -30.93
C VAL A 198 -17.63 9.68 -31.75
N TYR A 199 -17.38 10.32 -32.89
CA TYR A 199 -18.36 10.32 -33.96
C TYR A 199 -18.35 8.90 -34.52
N CYS A 200 -19.46 8.19 -34.32
CA CYS A 200 -19.75 7.00 -35.12
C CYS A 200 -19.87 7.44 -36.58
N CYS A 201 -19.06 6.85 -37.45
CA CYS A 201 -19.37 6.68 -38.86
C CYS A 201 -19.44 5.18 -39.12
#